data_AF-A0A165ZMR6-F1
#
_entry.id   AF-A0A165ZMR6-F1
#
_cell.length_a   1.000
_cell.length_b   1.000
_cell.length_c   1.000
_cell.angle_alpha   90.00
_cell.angle_beta   90.00
_cell.angle_gamma   90.00
#
_symmetry.space_group_name_H-M   'P 1'
#
loop_
_entity.id
_entity.type
_entity.pdbx_description
1 polymer ?
#
loop_
_entity_poly.entity_id
_entity_poly.type
_entity_poly.pdbx_seq_one_letter_code
_entity_poly.pdbx_strand_id
1 'polypeptide(L)'
;EEFEEGLDVLMMLERAYESAIKAHVAPASSSSSAAEAKEAAENGKTQPLMQGSSTALLAVLEHNPQPQPARPRSPAPPRTRTSSLAQPAPRARSPLVPDLAHTSPGPTTRALLHSPSPLPCIAEGSAGGAPRGGAVLKIAHLGDCMGMLVRGEEIVWRSEEMWWSWNTPVQLGPLSPSRPLTHAHAFTLPIERDDVLILASDGLSDNLWDEDVLDEVVRMRRSFLPSSPSSPSAPASPLPGSASSASPPSPSPSPPTEDAKGLLGRRSLAGMLSEALCSRARRVSEQRPPKCRPGEKEDVDEEVPFARRAREQGKAFRGGKVDDISVVVAVISPAS
;
A
#
# COMPACT_ATOMS: atom_id res chain seq x y z
N GLU A 1 -2.82 -19.36 14.86
CA GLU A 1 -4.20 -19.81 15.15
C GLU A 1 -5.06 -18.71 15.80
N GLU A 2 -4.77 -17.41 15.60
CA GLU A 2 -5.55 -16.28 16.18
C GLU A 2 -5.92 -15.21 15.14
N PHE A 3 -6.44 -15.61 13.97
CA PHE A 3 -6.96 -14.68 12.96
C PHE A 3 -8.50 -14.67 12.95
N GLU A 4 -9.14 -14.74 14.12
CA GLU A 4 -10.61 -14.71 14.24
C GLU A 4 -11.20 -13.29 14.39
N GLU A 5 -10.36 -12.27 14.54
CA GLU A 5 -10.75 -10.86 14.37
C GLU A 5 -10.11 -10.38 13.07
N GLY A 6 -10.89 -9.75 12.19
CA GLY A 6 -10.47 -9.38 10.83
C GLY A 6 -9.06 -8.80 10.78
N LEU A 7 -8.26 -9.17 9.77
CA LEU A 7 -6.83 -8.85 9.70
C LEU A 7 -6.59 -7.34 9.88
N ASP A 8 -6.12 -6.95 11.07
CA ASP A 8 -5.58 -5.63 11.34
C ASP A 8 -4.08 -5.63 11.04
N VAL A 9 -3.71 -5.00 9.92
CA VAL A 9 -2.33 -4.94 9.44
C VAL A 9 -1.40 -4.21 10.41
N LEU A 10 -1.91 -3.27 11.22
CA LEU A 10 -1.12 -2.60 12.26
C LEU A 10 -0.82 -3.56 13.41
N MET A 11 -1.80 -4.36 13.84
CA MET A 11 -1.58 -5.39 14.85
C MET A 11 -0.60 -6.46 14.37
N MET A 12 -0.67 -6.84 13.09
CA MET A 12 0.30 -7.76 12.51
C MET A 12 1.72 -7.18 12.55
N LEU A 13 1.88 -5.92 12.16
CA LEU A 13 3.18 -5.24 12.18
C LEU A 13 3.71 -5.07 13.62
N GLU A 14 2.86 -4.71 14.57
CA GLU A 14 3.23 -4.61 15.99
C GLU A 14 3.69 -5.95 16.56
N ARG A 15 2.93 -7.03 16.30
CA ARG A 15 3.31 -8.38 16.76
C ARG A 15 4.61 -8.85 16.13
N ALA A 16 4.81 -8.59 14.84
CA ALA A 16 6.06 -8.91 14.14
C ALA A 16 7.24 -8.13 14.74
N TYR A 17 7.06 -6.83 15.02
CA TYR A 17 8.05 -5.99 15.67
C TYR A 17 8.40 -6.50 17.07
N GLU A 18 7.40 -6.75 17.92
CA GLU A 18 7.64 -7.29 19.27
C GLU A 18 8.36 -8.64 19.24
N SER A 19 7.96 -9.52 18.32
CA SER A 19 8.59 -10.83 18.14
C SER A 19 10.06 -10.68 17.72
N ALA A 20 10.35 -9.76 16.79
CA ALA A 20 11.72 -9.47 16.38
C ALA A 20 12.56 -8.92 17.54
N ILE A 21 12.06 -7.96 18.32
CA ILE A 21 12.77 -7.41 19.48
C ILE A 21 13.03 -8.48 20.56
N LYS A 22 12.04 -9.36 20.80
CA LYS A 22 12.19 -10.48 21.75
C LYS A 22 13.17 -11.54 21.28
N ALA A 23 13.33 -11.74 19.96
CA ALA A 23 14.26 -12.70 19.37
C ALA A 23 15.67 -12.11 19.18
N HIS A 24 15.80 -10.79 19.12
CA HIS A 24 17.06 -10.09 18.88
C HIS A 24 17.90 -9.99 20.17
N VAL A 25 18.39 -11.14 20.62
CA VAL A 25 19.06 -11.31 21.91
C VAL A 25 20.30 -12.19 21.72
N ALA A 26 21.45 -11.78 22.25
CA ALA A 26 22.70 -12.55 22.24
C ALA A 26 22.88 -13.32 23.55
N PRO A 27 23.59 -14.46 23.57
CA PRO A 27 24.02 -15.06 24.83
C PRO A 27 24.91 -14.07 25.60
N ALA A 28 24.70 -13.91 26.91
CA ALA A 28 25.49 -13.01 27.73
C ALA A 28 27.00 -13.32 27.58
N SER A 29 27.80 -12.34 27.16
CA SER A 29 29.25 -12.51 27.02
C SER A 29 29.90 -12.87 28.35
N SER A 30 30.80 -13.85 28.34
CA SER A 30 31.55 -14.38 29.48
C SER A 30 32.59 -13.39 30.03
N SER A 31 32.15 -12.30 30.66
CA SER A 31 33.05 -11.32 31.26
C SER A 31 32.78 -11.09 32.75
N SER A 32 32.42 -12.15 33.48
CA SER A 32 32.41 -12.08 34.94
C SER A 32 32.85 -13.43 35.53
N SER A 33 33.34 -13.37 36.76
CA SER A 33 34.17 -14.38 37.42
C SER A 33 33.64 -15.83 37.31
N ALA A 34 34.52 -16.83 37.44
CA ALA A 34 34.21 -18.25 37.30
C ALA A 34 33.06 -18.77 38.21
N ALA A 35 32.64 -18.00 39.23
CA ALA A 35 31.49 -18.31 40.07
C ALA A 35 30.14 -17.91 39.41
N GLU A 36 30.10 -16.83 38.62
CA GLU A 36 28.89 -16.32 37.98
C GLU A 36 28.58 -17.03 36.64
N ALA A 37 29.61 -17.61 36.01
CA ALA A 37 29.46 -18.40 34.78
C ALA A 37 28.66 -19.70 34.97
N LYS A 38 28.64 -20.27 36.19
CA LYS A 38 27.84 -21.46 36.50
C LYS A 38 26.35 -21.15 36.65
N GLU A 39 26.00 -19.99 37.18
CA GLU A 39 24.60 -19.58 37.38
C GLU A 39 23.96 -19.04 36.09
N ALA A 40 24.75 -18.42 35.20
CA ALA A 40 24.30 -17.96 33.89
C ALA A 40 23.99 -19.11 32.91
N ALA A 41 24.71 -20.23 33.01
CA ALA A 41 24.50 -21.42 32.19
C ALA A 41 23.22 -22.19 32.58
N GLU A 42 22.80 -22.11 33.86
CA GLU A 42 21.58 -22.77 34.36
C GLU A 42 20.30 -21.93 34.11
N ASN A 43 20.42 -20.62 33.90
CA ASN A 43 19.30 -19.67 33.77
C ASN A 43 19.12 -19.03 32.37
N GLY A 44 19.93 -19.37 31.37
CA GLY A 44 19.71 -18.94 29.98
C GLY A 44 19.56 -17.43 29.78
N LYS A 45 20.29 -16.59 30.54
CA LYS A 45 20.22 -15.12 30.43
C LYS A 45 20.79 -14.65 29.10
N THR A 46 19.91 -14.30 28.18
CA THR A 46 20.25 -13.65 26.91
C THR A 46 20.16 -12.11 27.08
N GLN A 47 21.09 -11.35 26.48
CA GLN A 47 21.11 -9.88 26.47
C GLN A 47 20.60 -9.30 25.14
N PRO A 48 19.65 -8.36 25.13
CA PRO A 48 19.14 -7.78 23.89
C PRO A 48 20.25 -7.17 23.06
N LEU A 49 20.32 -7.52 21.79
CA LEU A 49 21.16 -6.81 20.83
C LEU A 49 20.55 -5.41 20.65
N MET A 50 21.26 -4.38 21.07
CA MET A 50 20.79 -2.99 21.02
C MET A 50 21.09 -2.34 19.65
N GLN A 51 21.30 -3.12 18.60
CA GLN A 51 21.78 -2.62 17.30
C GLN A 51 20.81 -2.99 16.18
N GLY A 52 20.63 -2.07 15.23
CA GLY A 52 19.79 -2.27 14.04
C GLY A 52 18.51 -1.44 14.09
N SER A 53 18.19 -0.84 12.95
CA SER A 53 16.91 -0.20 12.69
C SER A 53 16.43 -0.57 11.29
N SER A 54 15.13 -0.52 11.06
CA SER A 54 14.53 -0.93 9.78
C SER A 54 13.28 -0.11 9.47
N THR A 55 13.07 0.17 8.20
CA THR A 55 11.78 0.62 7.67
C THR A 55 10.89 -0.61 7.42
N ALA A 56 9.58 -0.42 7.30
CA ALA A 56 8.64 -1.52 7.10
C ALA A 56 7.49 -1.12 6.18
N LEU A 57 7.18 -1.99 5.21
CA LEU A 57 6.03 -1.85 4.33
C LEU A 57 5.36 -3.22 4.17
N LEU A 58 4.12 -3.34 4.63
CA LEU A 58 3.33 -4.57 4.63
C LEU A 58 2.03 -4.35 3.86
N ALA A 59 1.67 -5.27 2.96
CA ALA A 59 0.40 -5.24 2.23
C ALA A 59 -0.32 -6.59 2.34
N VAL A 60 -1.62 -6.55 2.63
CA VAL A 60 -2.49 -7.72 2.81
C VAL A 60 -3.74 -7.54 1.94
N LEU A 61 -3.97 -8.50 1.05
CA LEU A 61 -5.16 -8.56 0.22
C LEU A 61 -6.30 -9.25 0.98
N GLU A 62 -7.42 -8.55 1.16
CA GLU A 62 -8.62 -9.07 1.83
C GLU A 62 -9.81 -9.07 0.89
N HIS A 63 -10.53 -10.20 0.85
CA HIS A 63 -11.82 -10.31 0.18
C HIS A 63 -12.91 -10.24 1.24
N ASN A 64 -13.69 -9.17 1.27
CA ASN A 64 -14.84 -9.11 2.15
C ASN A 64 -15.94 -10.02 1.58
N PRO A 65 -16.34 -11.13 2.25
CA PRO A 65 -17.39 -11.99 1.74
C PRO A 65 -18.68 -11.19 1.58
N GLN A 66 -19.26 -11.23 0.37
CA GLN A 66 -20.59 -10.67 0.14
C GLN A 66 -21.57 -11.26 1.16
N PRO A 67 -22.42 -10.43 1.81
CA PRO A 67 -23.57 -10.97 2.52
C PRO A 67 -24.41 -11.74 1.49
N GLN A 68 -24.45 -13.07 1.63
CA GLN A 68 -25.23 -13.95 0.77
C GLN A 68 -26.64 -13.36 0.64
N PRO A 69 -27.19 -13.19 -0.58
CA PRO A 69 -28.59 -12.81 -0.72
C PRO A 69 -29.40 -13.83 0.05
N ALA A 70 -30.18 -13.36 1.03
CA ALA A 70 -31.00 -14.23 1.87
C ALA A 70 -31.75 -15.21 0.97
N ARG A 71 -31.50 -16.52 1.15
CA ARG A 71 -32.25 -17.56 0.45
C ARG A 71 -33.74 -17.21 0.53
N PRO A 72 -34.50 -17.24 -0.58
CA PRO A 72 -35.92 -16.96 -0.52
C PRO A 72 -36.53 -17.91 0.51
N ARG A 73 -37.04 -17.34 1.60
CA ARG A 73 -37.72 -18.10 2.65
C ARG A 73 -38.88 -18.83 1.97
N SER A 74 -38.93 -20.15 2.13
CA SER A 74 -40.08 -20.95 1.72
C SER A 74 -41.37 -20.31 2.25
N PRO A 75 -42.45 -20.24 1.46
CA PRO A 75 -43.67 -19.58 1.89
C PRO A 75 -44.21 -20.26 3.16
N ALA A 76 -44.33 -19.49 4.24
CA ALA A 76 -44.96 -19.96 5.46
C ALA A 76 -46.46 -20.21 5.22
N PRO A 77 -47.06 -21.25 5.83
CA PRO A 77 -48.49 -21.50 5.69
C PRO A 77 -49.32 -20.36 6.32
N PRO A 78 -50.53 -20.10 5.82
CA PRO A 78 -51.33 -18.96 6.23
C PRO A 78 -51.72 -19.06 7.70
N ARG A 79 -51.28 -18.10 8.51
CA ARG A 79 -51.75 -17.96 9.90
C ARG A 79 -53.06 -17.18 9.89
N THR A 80 -54.08 -17.81 10.45
CA THR A 80 -55.43 -17.29 10.68
C THR A 80 -55.39 -16.04 11.55
N ARG A 81 -56.22 -15.05 11.19
CA ARG A 81 -56.43 -13.80 11.91
C ARG A 81 -57.09 -14.10 13.26
N THR A 82 -56.49 -13.62 14.34
CA THR A 82 -57.19 -13.30 15.59
C THR A 82 -56.78 -11.91 16.05
N SER A 83 -57.80 -11.07 16.18
CA SER A 83 -57.78 -9.68 16.63
C SER A 83 -57.53 -9.59 18.13
N SER A 84 -56.69 -8.65 18.59
CA SER A 84 -56.85 -8.04 19.92
C SER A 84 -56.16 -6.66 20.02
N LEU A 85 -56.73 -5.85 20.91
CA LEU A 85 -56.75 -4.39 21.02
C LEU A 85 -55.43 -3.64 21.34
N ALA A 86 -55.32 -2.44 20.74
CA ALA A 86 -55.05 -1.11 21.30
C ALA A 86 -53.84 -0.79 22.23
N GLN A 87 -52.90 0.00 21.67
CA GLN A 87 -52.31 1.30 22.13
C GLN A 87 -51.54 1.42 23.47
N PRO A 88 -50.75 2.51 23.72
CA PRO A 88 -50.15 3.53 22.83
C PRO A 88 -48.63 3.81 23.09
N ALA A 89 -48.04 4.62 22.22
CA ALA A 89 -46.67 5.17 22.30
C ALA A 89 -46.53 6.36 23.28
N PRO A 90 -45.30 6.72 23.70
CA PRO A 90 -45.00 8.08 24.14
C PRO A 90 -44.01 8.81 23.22
N ARG A 91 -44.26 10.11 23.07
CA ARG A 91 -43.49 11.13 22.34
C ARG A 91 -42.55 11.91 23.27
N ALA A 92 -41.43 12.35 22.68
CA ALA A 92 -40.73 13.65 22.81
C ALA A 92 -40.04 14.05 24.14
N ARG A 93 -38.80 14.57 24.01
CA ARG A 93 -38.43 15.97 24.35
C ARG A 93 -36.93 16.26 24.13
N SER A 94 -36.64 17.37 23.44
CA SER A 94 -35.38 18.14 23.47
C SER A 94 -35.28 18.99 24.76
N PRO A 95 -34.09 19.53 25.08
CA PRO A 95 -33.99 20.98 25.22
C PRO A 95 -32.66 21.62 24.75
N LEU A 96 -32.70 22.96 24.75
CA LEU A 96 -31.73 23.96 24.25
C LEU A 96 -30.53 24.25 25.19
N VAL A 97 -29.52 24.89 24.55
CA VAL A 97 -28.30 25.63 24.96
C VAL A 97 -28.40 26.58 26.19
N PRO A 98 -27.24 27.03 26.74
CA PRO A 98 -26.81 28.41 26.46
C PRO A 98 -25.31 28.65 26.22
N ASP A 99 -25.07 29.79 25.59
CA ASP A 99 -23.86 30.50 25.16
C ASP A 99 -23.19 31.29 26.32
N LEU A 100 -21.88 31.50 26.27
CA LEU A 100 -21.17 32.51 27.08
C LEU A 100 -19.77 32.81 26.51
N ALA A 101 -19.64 34.03 25.98
CA ALA A 101 -18.41 34.65 25.51
C ALA A 101 -17.72 35.46 26.63
N HIS A 102 -16.38 35.55 26.62
CA HIS A 102 -15.61 36.68 27.16
C HIS A 102 -14.23 36.83 26.47
N THR A 103 -13.78 38.09 26.41
CA THR A 103 -12.75 38.72 25.57
C THR A 103 -11.38 38.95 26.25
N SER A 104 -10.26 38.79 25.49
CA SER A 104 -8.86 39.36 25.44
C SER A 104 -8.29 40.37 26.51
N PRO A 105 -6.98 40.81 26.54
CA PRO A 105 -5.76 40.53 25.70
C PRO A 105 -4.32 40.47 26.36
N GLY A 106 -3.33 39.87 25.65
CA GLY A 106 -1.87 40.22 25.51
C GLY A 106 -0.81 39.95 26.63
N PRO A 107 0.53 40.06 26.40
CA PRO A 107 1.39 39.69 25.25
C PRO A 107 2.70 38.89 25.60
N THR A 108 3.48 38.50 24.57
CA THR A 108 4.96 38.30 24.49
C THR A 108 5.61 36.88 24.52
N THR A 109 6.35 36.60 23.42
CA THR A 109 7.63 35.83 23.25
C THR A 109 7.69 34.29 23.17
N ARG A 110 7.81 33.81 21.91
CA ARG A 110 8.91 32.96 21.34
C ARG A 110 9.25 31.61 21.99
N ALA A 111 8.77 30.52 21.37
CA ALA A 111 9.54 29.28 21.08
C ALA A 111 8.77 28.42 20.05
N LEU A 112 9.25 28.35 18.81
CA LEU A 112 8.72 27.43 17.78
C LEU A 112 9.32 26.03 18.00
N LEU A 113 8.74 25.28 18.94
CA LEU A 113 8.81 23.82 18.96
C LEU A 113 7.63 23.34 18.12
N HIS A 114 7.90 22.72 16.97
CA HIS A 114 6.86 22.04 16.20
C HIS A 114 6.30 20.90 17.05
N SER A 115 5.12 21.14 17.64
CA SER A 115 4.26 20.11 18.21
C SER A 115 3.80 19.18 17.09
N PRO A 116 3.70 17.85 17.31
CA PRO A 116 3.14 16.95 16.32
C PRO A 116 1.68 17.34 16.09
N SER A 117 1.37 17.75 14.86
CA SER A 117 0.00 17.98 14.43
C SER A 117 -0.79 16.68 14.58
N PRO A 118 -1.99 16.68 15.17
CA PRO A 118 -2.84 15.52 15.16
C PRO A 118 -3.28 15.24 13.71
N LEU A 119 -3.05 14.00 13.27
CA LEU A 119 -3.71 13.25 12.18
C LEU A 119 -4.19 14.06 10.96
N PRO A 120 -3.67 13.82 9.75
CA PRO A 120 -4.47 14.09 8.57
C PRO A 120 -5.61 13.07 8.51
N CYS A 121 -6.79 13.58 8.82
CA CYS A 121 -8.07 13.04 8.45
C CYS A 121 -8.08 12.58 6.99
N ILE A 122 -8.71 11.42 6.82
CA ILE A 122 -9.22 10.81 5.59
C ILE A 122 -9.43 11.87 4.49
N ALA A 123 -8.70 11.74 3.39
CA ALA A 123 -9.11 12.33 2.13
C ALA A 123 -10.40 11.61 1.69
N GLU A 124 -11.56 12.09 2.15
CA GLU A 124 -12.84 11.75 1.57
C GLU A 124 -12.93 12.42 0.19
N GLY A 125 -12.28 11.80 -0.79
CA GLY A 125 -12.54 12.04 -2.20
C GLY A 125 -13.88 11.42 -2.58
N SER A 126 -14.90 12.27 -2.66
CA SER A 126 -16.17 12.07 -3.36
C SER A 126 -17.13 11.00 -2.80
N ALA A 127 -18.35 11.45 -2.50
CA ALA A 127 -19.51 10.64 -2.20
C ALA A 127 -19.77 9.56 -3.27
N GLY A 128 -19.27 8.36 -3.03
CA GLY A 128 -19.68 7.12 -3.66
C GLY A 128 -19.82 6.10 -2.54
N GLY A 129 -21.04 5.57 -2.33
CA GLY A 129 -21.32 4.65 -1.23
C GLY A 129 -20.32 3.50 -1.16
N ALA A 130 -19.98 3.06 0.06
CA ALA A 130 -19.07 1.95 0.32
C ALA A 130 -19.28 0.83 -0.72
N PRO A 131 -18.23 0.39 -1.44
CA PRO A 131 -18.39 -0.58 -2.50
C PRO A 131 -19.07 -1.82 -1.92
N ARG A 132 -20.27 -2.10 -2.40
CA ARG A 132 -21.04 -3.29 -2.03
C ARG A 132 -20.24 -4.52 -2.50
N GLY A 133 -19.39 -5.03 -1.62
CA GLY A 133 -18.61 -6.27 -1.76
C GLY A 133 -17.53 -6.25 -2.85
N GLY A 134 -16.54 -5.36 -2.70
CA GLY A 134 -15.28 -5.38 -3.46
C GLY A 134 -14.10 -5.87 -2.63
N ALA A 135 -13.06 -6.40 -3.28
CA ALA A 135 -11.79 -6.72 -2.62
C ALA A 135 -11.04 -5.43 -2.24
N VAL A 136 -10.32 -5.47 -1.13
CA VAL A 136 -9.54 -4.34 -0.61
C VAL A 136 -8.11 -4.76 -0.31
N LEU A 137 -7.18 -3.83 -0.47
CA LEU A 137 -5.79 -3.98 -0.08
C LEU A 137 -5.54 -3.15 1.18
N LYS A 138 -5.20 -3.83 2.28
CA LYS A 138 -4.79 -3.19 3.53
C LYS A 138 -3.28 -3.05 3.57
N ILE A 139 -2.77 -1.86 3.84
CA ILE A 139 -1.32 -1.58 3.86
C ILE A 139 -0.95 -0.95 5.20
N ALA A 140 0.15 -1.38 5.80
CA ALA A 140 0.83 -0.69 6.90
C ALA A 140 2.21 -0.22 6.41
N HIS A 141 2.50 1.06 6.53
CA HIS A 141 3.72 1.69 6.03
C HIS A 141 4.42 2.49 7.14
N LEU A 142 5.74 2.32 7.27
CA LEU A 142 6.58 3.09 8.17
C LEU A 142 7.98 3.25 7.55
N GLY A 143 8.36 4.50 7.31
CA GLY A 143 9.67 4.87 6.74
C GLY A 143 9.54 5.47 5.35
N ASP A 144 10.59 5.37 4.57
CA ASP A 144 10.72 5.95 3.22
C ASP A 144 10.74 4.89 2.11
N CYS A 145 10.25 3.69 2.41
CA CYS A 145 9.92 2.73 1.36
C CYS A 145 8.83 3.30 0.44
N MET A 146 8.81 2.81 -0.79
CA MET A 146 7.83 3.21 -1.78
C MET A 146 6.74 2.15 -1.92
N GLY A 147 5.48 2.59 -1.84
CA GLY A 147 4.32 1.83 -2.28
C GLY A 147 3.59 2.59 -3.38
N MET A 148 3.21 1.92 -4.45
CA MET A 148 2.49 2.50 -5.58
C MET A 148 1.47 1.50 -6.12
N LEU A 149 0.25 1.97 -6.39
CA LEU A 149 -0.80 1.19 -7.06
C LEU A 149 -1.11 1.85 -8.40
N VAL A 150 -0.99 1.09 -9.48
CA VAL A 150 -1.26 1.53 -10.85
C VAL A 150 -2.49 0.81 -11.38
N ARG A 151 -3.46 1.57 -11.88
CA ARG A 151 -4.67 1.08 -12.53
C ARG A 151 -4.68 1.52 -13.99
N GLY A 152 -4.59 0.56 -14.90
CA GLY A 152 -4.49 0.88 -16.32
C GLY A 152 -3.19 1.62 -16.63
N GLU A 153 -3.30 2.93 -16.88
CA GLU A 153 -2.18 3.83 -17.19
C GLU A 153 -2.08 4.99 -16.18
N GLU A 154 -2.73 4.87 -15.01
CA GLU A 154 -2.76 5.92 -13.99
C GLU A 154 -2.27 5.41 -12.63
N ILE A 155 -1.54 6.26 -11.90
CA ILE A 155 -1.18 6.02 -10.50
C ILE A 155 -2.39 6.38 -9.64
N VAL A 156 -3.04 5.38 -9.07
CA VAL A 156 -4.23 5.57 -8.21
C VAL A 156 -3.88 5.76 -6.74
N TRP A 157 -2.69 5.31 -6.33
CA TRP A 157 -2.17 5.53 -4.99
C TRP A 157 -0.64 5.52 -4.98
N ARG A 158 -0.03 6.39 -4.18
CA ARG A 158 1.40 6.47 -3.90
C ARG A 158 1.58 6.75 -2.41
N SER A 159 2.43 5.99 -1.73
CA SER A 159 2.74 6.22 -0.32
C SER A 159 3.53 7.51 -0.14
N GLU A 160 3.35 8.18 1.00
CA GLU A 160 4.21 9.28 1.40
C GLU A 160 5.46 8.73 2.13
N GLU A 161 6.63 9.28 1.78
CA GLU A 161 7.91 8.94 2.43
C GLU A 161 8.00 9.63 3.81
N MET A 162 8.43 8.88 4.83
CA MET A 162 8.45 9.35 6.21
C MET A 162 9.86 9.59 6.73
N TRP A 163 10.16 10.84 7.08
CA TRP A 163 11.48 11.26 7.58
C TRP A 163 11.41 12.05 8.88
N TRP A 164 12.45 11.90 9.71
CA TRP A 164 12.73 12.84 10.81
C TRP A 164 13.53 14.04 10.32
N SER A 165 14.42 13.81 9.37
CA SER A 165 15.24 14.82 8.71
C SER A 165 15.74 14.29 7.37
N TRP A 166 16.40 15.13 6.57
CA TRP A 166 16.96 14.73 5.27
C TRP A 166 17.67 13.38 5.33
N ASN A 167 17.22 12.42 4.52
CA ASN A 167 17.82 11.09 4.40
C ASN A 167 17.97 10.38 5.77
N THR A 168 17.02 10.62 6.67
CA THR A 168 16.92 10.00 7.99
C THR A 168 15.48 9.55 8.20
N PRO A 169 15.13 8.33 7.74
CA PRO A 169 13.77 7.84 7.83
C PRO A 169 13.27 7.61 9.23
N VAL A 170 11.94 7.58 9.36
CA VAL A 170 11.28 6.95 10.50
C VAL A 170 11.58 5.45 10.42
N GLN A 171 12.11 4.87 11.50
CA GLN A 171 12.55 3.47 11.51
C GLN A 171 12.12 2.78 12.80
N LEU A 172 11.87 1.49 12.75
CA LEU A 172 11.67 0.61 13.90
C LEU A 172 13.02 0.09 14.40
N GLY A 173 13.17 -0.09 15.71
CA GLY A 173 14.38 -0.70 16.28
C GLY A 173 14.46 -0.51 17.79
N PRO A 174 15.35 -1.24 18.48
CA PRO A 174 15.44 -1.23 19.94
C PRO A 174 15.72 0.16 20.53
N LEU A 175 16.49 0.97 19.81
CA LEU A 175 16.85 2.34 20.19
C LEU A 175 16.00 3.41 19.52
N SER A 176 15.08 3.01 18.63
CA SER A 176 14.20 3.97 17.96
C SER A 176 13.01 4.32 18.86
N PRO A 177 12.61 5.61 18.93
CA PRO A 177 11.38 6.00 19.60
C PRO A 177 10.12 5.58 18.83
N SER A 178 10.26 5.18 17.56
CA SER A 178 9.12 4.89 16.68
C SER A 178 8.52 3.53 17.01
N ARG A 179 7.19 3.45 17.07
CA ARG A 179 6.44 2.19 17.26
C ARG A 179 5.43 2.00 16.13
N PRO A 180 5.18 0.76 15.69
CA PRO A 180 4.21 0.50 14.62
C PRO A 180 2.85 1.13 14.90
N LEU A 181 2.27 0.88 16.07
CA LEU A 181 0.93 1.40 16.41
C LEU A 181 0.79 2.92 16.43
N THR A 182 1.88 3.65 16.68
CA THR A 182 1.82 5.11 16.84
C THR A 182 2.37 5.87 15.66
N HIS A 183 3.27 5.27 14.88
CA HIS A 183 3.96 5.94 13.77
C HIS A 183 3.65 5.35 12.40
N ALA A 184 3.15 4.12 12.30
CA ALA A 184 2.85 3.56 10.99
C ALA A 184 1.56 4.17 10.41
N HIS A 185 1.55 4.43 9.11
CA HIS A 185 0.36 4.79 8.36
C HIS A 185 -0.35 3.53 7.88
N ALA A 186 -1.66 3.44 8.12
CA ALA A 186 -2.49 2.36 7.64
C ALA A 186 -3.43 2.84 6.52
N PHE A 187 -3.49 2.07 5.42
CA PHE A 187 -4.32 2.36 4.26
C PHE A 187 -5.25 1.19 3.97
N THR A 188 -6.45 1.49 3.49
CA THR A 188 -7.37 0.49 2.92
C THR A 188 -7.76 0.96 1.53
N LEU A 189 -7.26 0.29 0.50
CA LEU A 189 -7.40 0.70 -0.89
C LEU A 189 -8.40 -0.23 -1.61
N PRO A 190 -9.42 0.30 -2.30
CA PRO A 190 -10.24 -0.49 -3.19
C PRO A 190 -9.42 -0.89 -4.42
N ILE A 191 -9.44 -2.18 -4.76
CA ILE A 191 -8.66 -2.73 -5.87
C ILE A 191 -9.55 -3.30 -6.97
N GLU A 192 -9.00 -3.34 -8.17
CA GLU A 192 -9.64 -3.86 -9.36
C GLU A 192 -8.80 -4.95 -10.02
N ARG A 193 -9.44 -5.72 -10.90
CA ARG A 193 -8.77 -6.72 -11.73
C ARG A 193 -7.66 -6.02 -12.55
N ASP A 194 -6.51 -6.67 -12.62
CA ASP A 194 -5.35 -6.22 -13.37
C ASP A 194 -4.70 -4.94 -12.81
N ASP A 195 -5.05 -4.50 -11.58
CA ASP A 195 -4.26 -3.49 -10.85
C ASP A 195 -2.84 -4.02 -10.60
N VAL A 196 -1.85 -3.13 -10.67
CA VAL A 196 -0.43 -3.43 -10.43
C VAL A 196 0.01 -2.74 -9.14
N LEU A 197 0.31 -3.52 -8.10
CA LEU A 197 0.90 -3.05 -6.86
C LEU A 197 2.42 -3.18 -6.93
N ILE A 198 3.11 -2.09 -6.61
CA ILE A 198 4.57 -2.02 -6.51
C ILE A 198 4.90 -1.66 -5.06
N LEU A 199 5.75 -2.46 -4.43
CA LEU A 199 6.36 -2.18 -3.13
C LEU A 199 7.87 -2.22 -3.31
N ALA A 200 8.59 -1.20 -2.87
CA ALA A 200 10.02 -1.10 -3.09
C ALA A 200 10.76 -0.41 -1.94
N SER A 201 12.07 -0.61 -1.87
CA SER A 201 12.94 0.24 -1.04
C SER A 201 13.05 1.65 -1.63
N ASP A 202 13.50 2.61 -0.81
CA ASP A 202 13.83 3.98 -1.20
C ASP A 202 14.85 4.03 -2.35
N GLY A 203 15.72 3.03 -2.47
CA GLY A 203 16.64 2.88 -3.60
C GLY A 203 15.95 2.94 -4.99
N LEU A 204 14.66 2.59 -5.10
CA LEU A 204 13.89 2.80 -6.33
C LEU A 204 13.50 4.28 -6.50
N SER A 205 12.85 4.89 -5.51
CA SER A 205 12.34 6.28 -5.60
C SER A 205 13.43 7.35 -5.52
N ASP A 206 14.63 7.00 -5.04
CA ASP A 206 15.81 7.85 -5.07
C ASP A 206 16.40 7.99 -6.48
N ASN A 207 16.17 7.00 -7.34
CA ASN A 207 16.80 6.90 -8.65
C ASN A 207 15.83 7.02 -9.83
N LEU A 208 14.53 6.74 -9.65
CA LEU A 208 13.53 6.87 -10.71
C LEU A 208 12.39 7.80 -10.30
N TRP A 209 11.93 8.62 -11.25
CA TRP A 209 10.72 9.41 -11.07
C TRP A 209 9.49 8.52 -11.11
N ASP A 210 8.38 8.98 -10.51
CA ASP A 210 7.13 8.23 -10.52
C ASP A 210 6.63 8.02 -11.97
N GLU A 211 6.90 8.99 -12.87
CA GLU A 211 6.62 8.90 -14.30
C GLU A 211 7.47 7.82 -14.99
N ASP A 212 8.75 7.68 -14.62
CA ASP A 212 9.62 6.63 -15.16
C ASP A 212 9.11 5.23 -14.79
N VAL A 213 8.63 5.07 -13.56
CA VAL A 213 8.04 3.83 -13.06
C VAL A 213 6.74 3.55 -13.81
N LEU A 214 5.86 4.56 -13.96
CA LEU A 214 4.60 4.43 -14.68
C LEU A 214 4.81 4.03 -16.15
N ASP A 215 5.76 4.66 -16.84
CA ASP A 215 6.10 4.32 -18.22
C ASP A 215 6.55 2.86 -18.37
N GLU A 216 7.35 2.37 -17.41
CA GLU A 216 7.79 0.99 -17.38
C GLU A 216 6.60 0.03 -17.22
N VAL A 217 5.67 0.35 -16.31
CA VAL A 217 4.44 -0.41 -16.05
C VAL A 217 3.54 -0.43 -17.29
N VAL A 218 3.25 0.72 -17.89
CA VAL A 218 2.36 0.86 -19.04
C VAL A 218 2.89 0.08 -20.23
N ARG A 219 4.20 0.20 -20.51
CA ARG A 219 4.86 -0.53 -21.61
C ARG A 219 4.76 -2.05 -21.42
N MET A 220 4.98 -2.57 -20.21
CA MET A 220 4.86 -4.01 -19.96
C MET A 220 3.40 -4.47 -19.97
N ARG A 221 2.50 -3.71 -19.34
CA ARG A 221 1.07 -4.02 -19.31
C ARG A 221 0.53 -4.26 -20.71
N ARG A 222 0.83 -3.35 -21.65
CA ARG A 222 0.42 -3.47 -23.07
C ARG A 222 0.93 -4.75 -23.75
N SER A 223 2.00 -5.35 -23.24
CA SER A 223 2.61 -6.58 -23.78
C SER A 223 2.03 -7.86 -23.15
N PHE A 224 1.53 -7.80 -21.92
CA PHE A 224 1.17 -8.99 -21.12
C PHE A 224 -0.30 -9.09 -20.75
N LEU A 225 -1.04 -7.99 -20.78
CA LEU A 225 -2.45 -7.95 -20.41
C LEU A 225 -3.28 -7.55 -21.64
N PRO A 226 -4.38 -8.26 -21.93
CA PRO A 226 -5.29 -7.84 -22.98
C PRO A 226 -5.83 -6.45 -22.64
N SER A 227 -5.89 -5.56 -23.63
CA SER A 227 -6.60 -4.30 -23.49
C SER A 227 -8.04 -4.60 -23.10
N SER A 228 -8.48 -4.06 -21.95
CA SER A 228 -9.90 -4.09 -21.61
C SER A 228 -10.66 -3.44 -22.76
N PRO A 229 -11.74 -4.05 -23.28
CA PRO A 229 -12.58 -3.43 -24.28
C PRO A 229 -13.31 -2.26 -23.63
N SER A 230 -12.64 -1.11 -23.55
CA SER A 230 -13.28 0.16 -23.24
C SER A 230 -14.16 0.52 -24.43
N SER A 231 -15.46 0.23 -24.27
CA SER A 231 -16.60 0.74 -25.03
C SER A 231 -16.54 0.58 -26.56
N PRO A 232 -17.42 -0.23 -27.20
CA PRO A 232 -17.57 -0.16 -28.64
C PRO A 232 -18.10 1.24 -29.01
N SER A 233 -17.23 2.10 -29.56
CA SER A 233 -17.70 3.17 -30.43
C SER A 233 -18.45 2.48 -31.57
N ALA A 234 -19.76 2.73 -31.60
CA ALA A 234 -20.77 2.16 -32.48
C ALA A 234 -20.25 1.53 -33.79
N PRO A 235 -20.53 0.26 -34.09
CA PRO A 235 -20.40 -0.23 -35.46
C PRO A 235 -21.47 0.45 -36.31
N ALA A 236 -21.04 1.19 -37.33
CA ALA A 236 -21.91 1.67 -38.39
C ALA A 236 -22.68 0.48 -38.99
N SER A 237 -24.01 0.58 -39.01
CA SER A 237 -24.91 -0.42 -39.59
C SER A 237 -24.65 -0.60 -41.09
N PRO A 238 -24.72 -1.83 -41.60
CA PRO A 238 -25.31 -2.06 -42.92
C PRO A 238 -26.60 -2.87 -42.82
N LEU A 239 -27.54 -2.49 -43.69
CA LEU A 239 -28.89 -2.99 -43.91
C LEU A 239 -29.00 -4.50 -44.21
N PRO A 240 -30.23 -5.08 -44.13
CA PRO A 240 -30.45 -6.52 -44.21
C PRO A 240 -30.56 -6.99 -45.66
N GLY A 241 -29.93 -8.14 -45.97
CA GLY A 241 -30.06 -8.77 -47.29
C GLY A 241 -29.54 -10.20 -47.33
N SER A 242 -30.49 -11.12 -47.51
CA SER A 242 -30.36 -12.49 -48.03
C SER A 242 -29.93 -13.62 -47.09
N ALA A 243 -30.91 -14.48 -46.81
CA ALA A 243 -30.77 -15.76 -46.16
C ALA A 243 -29.98 -16.75 -47.04
N SER A 244 -29.07 -17.52 -46.41
CA SER A 244 -28.60 -18.80 -46.94
C SER A 244 -28.20 -19.70 -45.77
N SER A 245 -28.77 -20.90 -45.79
CA SER A 245 -28.62 -21.96 -44.80
C SER A 245 -27.18 -22.47 -44.74
N ALA A 246 -26.58 -22.49 -43.54
CA ALA A 246 -25.34 -23.20 -43.28
C ALA A 246 -25.48 -24.05 -42.01
N SER A 247 -25.12 -25.32 -42.15
CA SER A 247 -25.17 -26.42 -41.19
C SER A 247 -24.42 -26.14 -39.87
N PRO A 248 -24.75 -26.82 -38.76
CA PRO A 248 -24.07 -26.62 -37.48
C PRO A 248 -22.62 -27.18 -37.52
N PRO A 249 -21.62 -26.45 -37.00
CA PRO A 249 -20.28 -27.01 -36.83
C PRO A 249 -20.22 -27.95 -35.61
N SER A 250 -19.49 -29.04 -35.78
CA SER A 250 -19.12 -30.06 -34.80
C SER A 250 -18.39 -29.47 -33.58
N PRO A 251 -18.42 -30.12 -32.40
CA PRO A 251 -17.79 -29.60 -31.19
C PRO A 251 -16.26 -29.68 -31.27
N SER A 252 -15.61 -28.55 -31.51
CA SER A 252 -14.17 -28.36 -31.32
C SER A 252 -13.82 -28.35 -29.83
N PRO A 253 -12.61 -28.83 -29.43
CA PRO A 253 -12.18 -28.82 -28.05
C PRO A 253 -12.19 -27.39 -27.50
N SER A 254 -12.87 -27.19 -26.38
CA SER A 254 -12.98 -25.91 -25.68
C SER A 254 -11.58 -25.31 -25.46
N PRO A 255 -11.37 -24.01 -25.78
CA PRO A 255 -10.10 -23.36 -25.52
C PRO A 255 -9.77 -23.43 -24.02
N PRO A 256 -8.49 -23.48 -23.63
CA PRO A 256 -8.12 -23.28 -22.23
C PRO A 256 -8.76 -21.97 -21.77
N THR A 257 -9.41 -22.01 -20.61
CA THR A 257 -10.13 -20.87 -20.04
C THR A 257 -9.26 -19.61 -20.11
N GLU A 258 -9.83 -18.50 -20.61
CA GLU A 258 -9.16 -17.19 -20.73
C GLU A 258 -8.39 -16.81 -19.44
N ASP A 259 -8.89 -17.26 -18.29
CA ASP A 259 -8.30 -17.04 -16.97
C ASP A 259 -6.93 -17.72 -16.76
N ALA A 260 -6.68 -18.90 -17.33
CA ALA A 260 -5.41 -19.62 -17.18
C ALA A 260 -4.28 -18.94 -17.98
N LYS A 261 -4.56 -18.49 -19.21
CA LYS A 261 -3.63 -17.68 -20.02
C LYS A 261 -3.40 -16.33 -19.37
N GLY A 262 -4.46 -15.70 -18.85
CA GLY A 262 -4.37 -14.44 -18.12
C GLY A 262 -3.50 -14.55 -16.86
N LEU A 263 -3.58 -15.65 -16.11
CA LEU A 263 -2.77 -15.85 -14.91
C LEU A 263 -1.27 -15.98 -15.23
N LEU A 264 -0.91 -16.70 -16.30
CA LEU A 264 0.49 -16.79 -16.73
C LEU A 264 1.02 -15.43 -17.17
N GLY A 265 0.25 -14.69 -17.96
CA GLY A 265 0.59 -13.32 -18.38
C GLY A 265 0.83 -12.38 -17.20
N ARG A 266 -0.04 -12.42 -16.17
CA ARG A 266 0.13 -11.63 -14.92
C ARG A 266 1.39 -11.99 -14.15
N ARG A 267 1.69 -13.28 -14.01
CA ARG A 267 2.91 -13.74 -13.32
C ARG A 267 4.16 -13.31 -14.05
N SER A 268 4.18 -13.47 -15.37
CA SER A 268 5.27 -13.01 -16.23
C SER A 268 5.45 -11.49 -16.16
N LEU A 269 4.35 -10.73 -16.22
CA LEU A 269 4.36 -9.28 -16.03
C LEU A 269 4.98 -8.89 -14.69
N ALA A 270 4.52 -9.47 -13.59
CA ALA A 270 5.03 -9.16 -12.25
C ALA A 270 6.54 -9.40 -12.15
N GLY A 271 7.02 -10.57 -12.61
CA GLY A 271 8.44 -10.92 -12.56
C GLY A 271 9.31 -10.00 -13.42
N MET A 272 8.94 -9.81 -14.69
CA MET A 272 9.71 -8.96 -15.60
C MET A 272 9.69 -7.49 -15.19
N LEU A 273 8.56 -7.00 -14.68
CA LEU A 273 8.45 -5.61 -14.24
C LEU A 273 9.31 -5.35 -13.00
N SER A 274 9.29 -6.26 -12.02
CA SER A 274 10.18 -6.19 -10.85
C SER A 274 11.65 -6.14 -11.28
N GLU A 275 12.07 -7.03 -12.18
CA GLU A 275 13.45 -7.07 -12.67
C GLU A 275 13.84 -5.80 -13.46
N ALA A 276 12.97 -5.34 -14.34
CA ALA A 276 13.23 -4.17 -15.16
C ALA A 276 13.31 -2.87 -14.34
N LEU A 277 12.43 -2.70 -13.35
CA LEU A 277 12.48 -1.55 -12.43
C LEU A 277 13.79 -1.57 -11.61
N CYS A 278 14.14 -2.73 -11.04
CA CYS A 278 15.43 -2.91 -10.34
C CYS A 278 16.62 -2.58 -11.25
N SER A 279 16.63 -3.10 -12.48
CA SER A 279 17.71 -2.90 -13.44
C SER A 279 17.84 -1.42 -13.85
N ARG A 280 16.71 -0.76 -14.12
CA ARG A 280 16.68 0.66 -14.50
C ARG A 280 17.16 1.55 -13.35
N ALA A 281 16.65 1.32 -12.14
CA ALA A 281 17.07 2.06 -10.94
C ALA A 281 18.56 1.87 -10.64
N ARG A 282 19.06 0.63 -10.73
CA ARG A 282 20.50 0.33 -10.58
C ARG A 282 21.34 1.05 -11.63
N ARG A 283 20.89 1.08 -12.89
CA ARG A 283 21.61 1.79 -13.94
C ARG A 283 21.71 3.28 -13.64
N VAL A 284 20.68 3.87 -13.05
CA VAL A 284 20.68 5.29 -12.68
C VAL A 284 21.53 5.53 -11.44
N SER A 285 21.50 4.62 -10.45
CA SER A 285 22.33 4.73 -9.24
C SER A 285 23.84 4.64 -9.53
N GLU A 286 24.23 3.78 -10.47
CA GLU A 286 25.62 3.55 -10.86
C GLU A 286 26.12 4.49 -11.97
N GLN A 287 25.20 5.26 -12.60
CA GLN A 287 25.55 6.17 -13.68
C GLN A 287 26.46 7.30 -13.15
N ARG A 288 27.63 7.42 -13.77
CA ARG A 288 28.54 8.53 -13.46
C ARG A 288 27.90 9.84 -13.92
N PRO A 289 27.88 10.88 -13.06
CA PRO A 289 27.38 12.17 -13.47
C PRO A 289 28.18 12.67 -14.68
N PRO A 290 27.53 13.31 -15.67
CA PRO A 290 28.24 13.90 -16.79
C PRO A 290 29.32 14.84 -16.27
N LYS A 291 30.47 14.88 -16.96
CA LYS A 291 31.56 15.80 -16.61
C LYS A 291 31.06 17.23 -16.83
N CYS A 292 30.68 17.93 -15.77
CA CYS A 292 30.39 19.35 -15.86
C CYS A 292 31.63 20.09 -16.33
N ARG A 293 31.52 20.75 -17.49
CA ARG A 293 32.51 21.74 -17.88
C ARG A 293 32.26 23.01 -17.06
N PRO A 294 33.30 23.72 -16.62
CA PRO A 294 33.13 24.97 -15.90
C PRO A 294 32.31 25.96 -16.75
N GLY A 295 31.13 26.36 -16.27
CA GLY A 295 30.30 27.39 -16.90
C GLY A 295 29.08 26.90 -17.71
N GLU A 296 28.88 25.58 -17.86
CA GLU A 296 27.64 25.04 -18.42
C GLU A 296 26.55 24.99 -17.33
N LYS A 297 25.34 25.45 -17.64
CA LYS A 297 24.18 25.27 -16.75
C LYS A 297 23.94 23.78 -16.61
N GLU A 298 23.71 23.32 -15.38
CA GLU A 298 23.31 21.93 -15.14
C GLU A 298 22.03 21.65 -15.93
N ASP A 299 22.07 20.64 -16.79
CA ASP A 299 20.88 20.16 -17.49
C ASP A 299 19.94 19.56 -16.45
N VAL A 300 18.93 20.34 -16.07
CA VAL A 300 17.90 19.98 -15.07
C VAL A 300 17.15 18.71 -15.48
N ASP A 301 17.13 18.40 -16.78
CA ASP A 301 16.46 17.23 -17.36
C ASP A 301 17.20 15.91 -17.09
N GLU A 302 18.48 15.94 -16.68
CA GLU A 302 19.24 14.75 -16.27
C GLU A 302 19.31 14.61 -14.73
N GLU A 303 18.62 15.47 -13.99
CA GLU A 303 18.55 15.42 -12.54
C GLU A 303 17.66 14.25 -12.08
N VAL A 304 18.23 13.40 -11.21
CA VAL A 304 17.51 12.27 -10.59
C VAL A 304 16.81 12.72 -9.31
N PRO A 305 15.79 11.97 -8.83
CA PRO A 305 14.99 12.37 -7.68
C PRO A 305 15.80 12.71 -6.43
N PHE A 306 16.75 11.86 -6.05
CA PHE A 306 17.55 12.10 -4.85
C PHE A 306 18.42 13.36 -4.95
N ALA A 307 19.02 13.59 -6.12
CA ALA A 307 19.82 14.79 -6.37
C ALA A 307 18.96 16.06 -6.29
N ARG A 308 17.75 16.04 -6.88
CA ARG A 308 16.78 17.14 -6.78
C ARG A 308 16.44 17.44 -5.32
N ARG A 309 16.03 16.41 -4.57
CA ARG A 309 15.65 16.55 -3.17
C ARG A 309 16.83 17.03 -2.31
N ALA A 310 18.07 16.61 -2.60
CA ALA A 310 19.26 17.07 -1.90
C ALA A 310 19.51 18.57 -2.12
N ARG A 311 19.39 19.03 -3.37
CA ARG A 311 19.54 20.43 -3.75
C ARG A 311 18.50 21.32 -3.08
N GLU A 312 17.25 20.87 -2.98
CA GLU A 312 16.18 21.59 -2.27
C GLU A 312 16.47 21.77 -0.78
N GLN A 313 17.21 20.82 -0.18
CA GLN A 313 17.71 20.92 1.20
C GLN A 313 19.04 21.69 1.31
N GLY A 314 19.51 22.32 0.23
CA GLY A 314 20.77 23.05 0.19
C GLY A 314 22.03 22.16 0.24
N LYS A 315 21.89 20.87 -0.06
CA LYS A 315 23.00 19.90 -0.08
C LYS A 315 23.47 19.69 -1.52
N ALA A 316 24.78 19.64 -1.71
CA ALA A 316 25.36 19.31 -3.00
C ALA A 316 25.37 17.79 -3.19
N PHE A 317 24.59 17.30 -4.16
CA PHE A 317 24.60 15.91 -4.60
C PHE A 317 24.41 15.85 -6.12
N ARG A 318 25.05 14.88 -6.79
CA ARG A 318 24.95 14.70 -8.25
C ARG A 318 24.90 13.22 -8.61
N GLY A 319 24.15 12.91 -9.66
CA GLY A 319 23.94 11.52 -10.11
C GLY A 319 22.99 10.77 -9.18
N GLY A 320 22.90 9.45 -9.36
CA GLY A 320 22.07 8.56 -8.55
C GLY A 320 22.62 8.26 -7.17
N LYS A 321 21.75 7.81 -6.27
CA LYS A 321 22.11 7.33 -4.93
C LYS A 321 22.39 5.83 -5.00
N VAL A 322 23.63 5.45 -4.72
CA VAL A 322 24.05 4.04 -4.65
C VAL A 322 23.48 3.44 -3.36
N ASP A 323 22.47 2.59 -3.50
CA ASP A 323 21.76 1.96 -2.38
C ASP A 323 21.26 0.56 -2.74
N ASP A 324 20.80 -0.18 -1.74
CA ASP A 324 20.14 -1.47 -1.92
C ASP A 324 18.75 -1.26 -2.55
N ILE A 325 18.52 -1.92 -3.70
CA ILE A 325 17.28 -1.81 -4.47
C ILE A 325 16.53 -3.13 -4.40
N SER A 326 15.35 -3.11 -3.80
CA SER A 326 14.41 -4.23 -3.75
C SER A 326 13.07 -3.79 -4.29
N VAL A 327 12.48 -4.57 -5.21
CA VAL A 327 11.16 -4.27 -5.81
C VAL A 327 10.31 -5.53 -5.84
N VAL A 328 9.14 -5.46 -5.23
CA VAL A 328 8.10 -6.49 -5.24
C VAL A 328 6.94 -5.96 -6.07
N VAL A 329 6.55 -6.72 -7.10
CA VAL A 329 5.40 -6.40 -7.94
C VAL A 329 4.34 -7.49 -7.77
N ALA A 330 3.10 -7.08 -7.55
CA ALA A 330 1.94 -7.96 -7.55
C ALA A 330 0.92 -7.45 -8.58
N VAL A 331 0.32 -8.36 -9.34
CA VAL A 331 -0.75 -8.04 -10.29
C VAL A 331 -2.02 -8.71 -9.82
N ILE A 332 -3.06 -7.91 -9.58
CA ILE A 332 -4.33 -8.39 -9.03
C ILE A 332 -5.04 -9.25 -10.07
N SER A 333 -5.33 -10.50 -9.70
CA SER A 333 -6.13 -11.43 -10.50
C SER A 333 -7.49 -11.67 -9.86
N PRO A 334 -8.51 -12.05 -10.64
CA PRO A 334 -9.76 -12.57 -10.09
C PRO A 334 -9.48 -13.78 -9.19
N ALA A 335 -10.31 -13.96 -8.15
CA ALA A 335 -10.31 -15.19 -7.38
C ALA A 335 -10.66 -16.37 -8.31
N SER A 336 -9.81 -17.41 -8.29
CA SER A 336 -10.01 -18.66 -9.06
C SER A 336 -11.00 -19.59 -8.39
#